data_AF-A0A387H2L9-F1
#
_entry.id   AF-A0A387H2L9-F1
#
_cell.length_a   1.000
_cell.length_b   1.000
_cell.length_c   1.000
_cell.angle_alpha   90.00
_cell.angle_beta   90.00
_cell.angle_gamma   90.00
#
_symmetry.space_group_name_H-M   'P 1'
#
loop_
_entity.id
_entity.type
_entity.pdbx_description
1 polymer ?
#
loop_
_entity_poly.entity_id
_entity_poly.type
_entity_poly.pdbx_seq_one_letter_code
_entity_poly.pdbx_strand_id
1 'polypeptide(L)' 'MTPKQYPGRVFLPGDFDEPCEDCQAPAGAYCRPGCGSGYTADDARADAQKRTENPA' A
#
# COMPACT_ATOMS: atom_id res chain seq x y z
N MET A 1 0.08 -8.92 -7.29
CA MET A 1 -0.92 -7.99 -6.71
C MET A 1 -0.76 -6.61 -7.34
N THR A 2 -1.81 -6.08 -7.97
CA THR A 2 -1.77 -4.72 -8.55
C THR A 2 -2.80 -3.84 -7.85
N PRO A 3 -2.41 -2.81 -7.09
CA PRO A 3 -3.36 -1.87 -6.51
C PRO A 3 -4.14 -1.15 -7.61
N LYS A 4 -5.44 -0.88 -7.40
CA LYS A 4 -6.22 0.05 -8.22
C LYS A 4 -5.83 1.50 -7.91
N GLN A 5 -4.53 1.80 -7.94
CA GLN A 5 -4.00 3.07 -7.52
C GLN A 5 -4.44 4.19 -8.46
N TYR A 6 -5.35 5.03 -7.98
CA TYR A 6 -5.76 6.24 -8.69
C TYR A 6 -4.67 7.32 -8.54
N PRO A 7 -4.31 8.03 -9.62
CA PRO A 7 -3.35 9.12 -9.54
C PRO A 7 -3.83 10.16 -8.52
N GLY A 8 -3.00 10.44 -7.52
CA GLY A 8 -3.26 11.41 -6.46
C GLY A 8 -3.78 10.85 -5.12
N ARG A 9 -4.02 9.55 -4.99
CA ARG A 9 -4.47 8.94 -3.71
C ARG A 9 -3.37 8.13 -3.04
N VAL A 10 -3.32 8.24 -1.72
CA VAL A 10 -2.62 7.27 -0.85
C VAL A 10 -3.16 5.88 -1.13
N PHE A 11 -2.27 4.89 -1.22
CA PHE A 11 -2.74 3.50 -1.29
C PHE A 11 -3.27 3.08 0.08
N LEU A 12 -4.43 2.43 0.06
CA LEU A 12 -5.16 1.98 1.24
C LEU A 12 -5.27 0.46 1.21
N PRO A 13 -5.49 -0.20 2.35
CA PRO A 13 -5.51 -1.65 2.35
C PRO A 13 -6.69 -2.19 1.53
N GLY A 14 -7.81 -1.46 1.48
CA GLY A 14 -8.95 -1.77 0.62
C GLY A 14 -8.71 -1.57 -0.89
N ASP A 15 -7.55 -1.09 -1.30
CA ASP A 15 -7.17 -0.97 -2.71
C ASP A 15 -6.60 -2.28 -3.28
N PHE A 16 -6.25 -3.23 -2.40
CA PHE A 16 -5.70 -4.54 -2.76
C PHE A 16 -6.82 -5.58 -2.91
N ASP A 17 -7.14 -5.93 -4.16
CA ASP A 17 -8.17 -6.96 -4.48
C ASP A 17 -7.62 -8.40 -4.39
N GLU A 18 -6.29 -8.53 -4.41
CA GLU A 18 -5.58 -9.81 -4.44
C GLU A 18 -4.65 -9.95 -3.22
N PRO A 19 -4.41 -11.18 -2.73
CA PRO A 19 -3.38 -11.41 -1.75
C PRO A 19 -1.98 -11.10 -2.30
N CYS A 20 -1.07 -10.73 -1.40
CA CYS A 20 0.33 -10.51 -1.77
C CYS A 20 0.99 -11.84 -2.13
N GLU A 21 1.66 -11.90 -3.29
CA GLU A 21 2.30 -13.13 -3.78
C GLU A 21 3.56 -13.50 -2.97
N ASP A 22 4.29 -12.52 -2.43
CA ASP A 22 5.51 -12.74 -1.65
C ASP A 22 5.22 -13.18 -0.21
N CYS A 23 4.40 -12.40 0.50
CA CYS A 23 4.18 -12.59 1.94
C CYS A 23 2.82 -13.21 2.30
N GLN A 24 1.99 -13.51 1.29
CA GLN A 24 0.65 -14.10 1.44
C GLN A 24 -0.29 -13.29 2.35
N ALA A 25 -0.06 -11.98 2.45
CA ALA A 25 -1.00 -11.09 3.10
C ALA A 25 -2.36 -11.14 2.39
N PRO A 26 -3.49 -11.14 3.13
CA PRO A 26 -4.81 -11.27 2.52
C PRO A 26 -5.16 -10.04 1.68
N ALA A 27 -6.02 -10.24 0.69
CA ALA A 27 -6.67 -9.14 -0.02
C ALA A 27 -7.37 -8.20 0.98
N GLY A 28 -7.33 -6.90 0.72
CA GLY A 28 -7.88 -5.90 1.63
C GLY A 28 -6.98 -5.56 2.83
N ALA A 29 -5.73 -6.04 2.88
CA ALA A 29 -4.80 -5.80 3.98
C ALA A 29 -3.40 -5.40 3.49
N TYR A 30 -2.65 -4.72 4.37
CA TYR A 30 -1.26 -4.40 4.11
C TYR A 30 -0.35 -5.63 4.20
N CYS A 31 0.77 -5.55 3.47
CA CYS A 31 1.82 -6.56 3.57
C CYS A 31 2.44 -6.60 4.97
N ARG A 32 2.97 -7.78 5.32
CA ARG A 32 3.70 -7.98 6.58
C ARG A 32 4.97 -7.12 6.61
N PRO A 33 5.43 -6.68 7.80
CA PRO A 33 6.70 -5.95 7.91
C PRO A 33 7.84 -6.80 7.34
N GLY A 34 8.67 -6.20 6.48
CA GLY A 34 9.76 -6.87 5.77
C GLY A 34 9.37 -7.48 4.42
N CYS A 35 8.12 -7.32 3.96
CA CYS A 35 7.73 -7.71 2.60
C CYS A 35 8.37 -6.79 1.55
N GLY A 36 9.07 -7.37 0.58
CA GLY A 36 9.74 -6.64 -0.50
C GLY A 36 8.80 -5.99 -1.53
N SER A 37 7.49 -6.27 -1.46
CA SER A 37 6.54 -5.72 -2.43
C SER A 37 6.31 -4.20 -2.26
N GLY A 38 6.71 -3.59 -1.12
CA GLY A 38 6.61 -2.13 -0.91
C GLY A 38 5.21 -1.61 -0.57
N TYR A 39 4.32 -2.49 -0.13
CA TYR A 39 2.93 -2.17 0.24
C TYR A 39 2.65 -2.51 1.71
N THR A 40 3.63 -2.25 2.57
CA THR A 40 3.46 -2.44 4.02
C THR A 40 2.71 -1.27 4.64
N ALA A 41 2.26 -1.45 5.88
CA ALA A 41 1.65 -0.36 6.64
C ALA A 41 2.61 0.82 6.87
N ASP A 42 3.92 0.57 6.88
CA ASP A 42 4.94 1.61 7.03
C ASP A 42 5.09 2.41 5.74
N ASP A 43 5.14 1.72 4.59
CA ASP A 43 5.15 2.35 3.27
C ASP A 43 3.89 3.22 3.07
N ALA A 44 2.73 2.73 3.50
CA ALA A 44 1.47 3.47 3.41
C ALA A 44 1.51 4.76 4.23
N ARG A 45 2.10 4.72 5.43
CA ARG A 45 2.30 5.91 6.27
C ARG A 45 3.31 6.86 5.64
N ALA A 46 4.41 6.34 5.09
CA ALA A 46 5.43 7.15 4.42
C ALA A 46 4.86 7.85 3.17
N ASP A 47 4.05 7.16 2.36
CA ASP A 47 3.36 7.76 1.21
C ASP A 47 2.34 8.82 1.66
N ALA A 48 1.58 8.55 2.72
CA ALA A 48 0.66 9.54 3.31
C ALA A 48 1.37 10.79 3.83
N GLN A 49 2.51 10.62 4.51
CA GLN A 49 3.34 11.73 4.98
C GLN A 49 3.85 12.56 3.80
N LYS A 50 4.45 11.92 2.80
CA LYS A 50 4.96 12.56 1.56
C LYS A 50 3.91 13.38 0.82
N ARG A 51 2.65 12.92 0.82
CA ARG A 51 1.53 13.64 0.21
C ARG A 51 0.96 14.75 1.08
N THR A 52 1.07 14.62 2.41
CA THR A 52 0.66 15.68 3.35
C THR A 52 1.65 16.85 3.32
N GLU A 53 2.95 16.58 3.19
CA GLU A 53 3.99 17.60 3.08
C GLU A 53 4.06 18.27 1.70
N ASN A 54 3.56 17.60 0.66
CA ASN A 54 3.47 18.15 -0.69
C ASN A 54 2.03 18.03 -1.24
N PRO A 55 1.10 18.89 -0.76
CA PRO A 55 -0.24 18.97 -1.31
C PRO A 55 -0.14 19.61 -2.70
N ALA A 56 0.00 18.77 -3.73
CA ALA A 56 -0.12 19.19 -5.12
C ALA A 56 -1.55 19.66 -5.43
#